data_AF-A0A2D6YVD6-F1
#
_entry.id   AF-A0A2D6YVD6-F1
#
_cell.length_a   1.000
_cell.length_b   1.000
_cell.length_c   1.000
_cell.angle_alpha   90.00
_cell.angle_beta   90.00
_cell.angle_gamma   90.00
#
_symmetry.space_group_name_H-M   'P 1'
#
loop_
_entity.id
_entity.type
_entity.pdbx_description
1 polymer ?
#
loop_
_entity_poly.entity_id
_entity_poly.type
_entity_poly.pdbx_seq_one_letter_code
_entity_poly.pdbx_strand_id
1 'polypeptide(L)'
;MRSQISPILVSITVMFCQLVTTGAAVGQVCPGEEGCLIVHEAGGCSDEACCQNVCQADPFCCEEWDSTCVELADATCVGLCGAMASGGCFIAGATPACDDAECCQAVCVIDPFCCETAWDGNCAFFASNACSTGGGECGDPSSGPCDVPGSTPACEDEECCEVVCLSDPTCCEVVWDFVCAALGQTLCGGSCQVVLDAADQLEAEGCGAETNDPCEGGTAEPIVAGRQFGGTFRLGGDVDVYALDLTGFDEDLDGEVRLRITVGAADAMLAVRGGGCDLDPIATVGSMSCQSSTLITCVPAIPTEFVVTPGPTAFGCEQPVYAIRIEVIDFCDEPCGNPSGCLVPHETPGCDDPTCCDLVCKIDPLCCEWAWDSFCTVSAATNCGGDPPPNDLCNDAIELGPEGIAVNERSWNQWFRNRSGPAHSAAAALD
;
A
#
# COMPACT_ATOMS: atom_id res chain seq x y z
N MET A 1 -49.41 -37.61 -69.28
CA MET A 1 -50.76 -38.16 -69.53
C MET A 1 -51.01 -39.30 -68.55
N ARG A 2 -52.21 -39.32 -67.94
CA ARG A 2 -52.77 -40.30 -66.95
C ARG A 2 -52.12 -40.23 -65.56
N SER A 3 -52.73 -39.69 -64.49
CA SER A 3 -54.12 -39.50 -64.05
C SER A 3 -54.94 -40.77 -63.85
N GLN A 4 -55.69 -40.74 -62.73
CA GLN A 4 -56.65 -41.68 -62.12
C GLN A 4 -56.02 -42.64 -61.09
N ILE A 5 -56.53 -42.82 -59.85
CA ILE A 5 -57.92 -42.83 -59.35
C ILE A 5 -57.97 -42.38 -57.86
N SER A 6 -58.87 -41.44 -57.55
CA SER A 6 -59.56 -41.19 -56.25
C SER A 6 -60.92 -41.93 -56.32
N PRO A 7 -61.71 -42.31 -55.27
CA PRO A 7 -62.27 -41.47 -54.18
C PRO A 7 -62.58 -42.28 -52.86
N ILE A 8 -63.08 -41.78 -51.71
CA ILE A 8 -64.47 -41.38 -51.31
C ILE A 8 -64.36 -41.16 -49.77
N LEU A 9 -64.56 -39.97 -49.17
CA LEU A 9 -65.83 -39.33 -48.73
C LEU A 9 -66.79 -40.19 -47.86
N VAL A 10 -66.61 -40.19 -46.53
CA VAL A 10 -67.64 -40.46 -45.50
C VAL A 10 -67.22 -39.68 -44.23
N SER A 11 -67.72 -38.45 -44.00
CA SER A 11 -68.94 -38.06 -43.25
C SER A 11 -68.73 -37.73 -41.76
N ILE A 12 -68.97 -36.46 -41.44
CA ILE A 12 -69.83 -35.95 -40.34
C ILE A 12 -69.34 -36.12 -38.89
N THR A 13 -68.78 -35.01 -38.37
CA THR A 13 -69.23 -34.24 -37.19
C THR A 13 -69.88 -34.97 -35.99
N VAL A 14 -69.10 -35.25 -34.94
CA VAL A 14 -69.47 -35.25 -33.50
C VAL A 14 -68.15 -35.01 -32.72
N MET A 15 -67.91 -33.82 -32.19
CA MET A 15 -68.15 -33.41 -30.79
C MET A 15 -67.26 -34.13 -29.75
N PHE A 16 -66.65 -33.31 -28.90
CA PHE A 16 -66.05 -33.60 -27.59
C PHE A 16 -64.57 -34.03 -27.50
N CYS A 17 -63.75 -33.01 -27.21
CA CYS A 17 -62.86 -32.97 -26.06
C CYS A 17 -61.78 -34.07 -26.00
N GLN A 18 -60.69 -33.89 -26.74
CA GLN A 18 -59.41 -34.48 -26.36
C GLN A 18 -58.62 -33.43 -25.59
N LEU A 19 -58.43 -33.71 -24.30
CA LEU A 19 -57.63 -32.97 -23.37
C LEU A 19 -56.23 -32.75 -23.96
N VAL A 20 -55.94 -31.50 -24.32
CA VAL A 20 -54.65 -30.94 -23.96
C VAL A 20 -54.71 -30.85 -22.45
N THR A 21 -54.06 -31.78 -21.74
CA THR A 21 -53.62 -31.49 -20.37
C THR A 21 -52.55 -30.42 -20.51
N THR A 22 -52.97 -29.17 -20.67
CA THR A 22 -52.23 -28.06 -20.10
C THR A 22 -52.23 -28.38 -18.62
N GLY A 23 -51.13 -28.94 -18.12
CA GLY A 23 -50.81 -28.73 -16.72
C GLY A 23 -50.92 -27.22 -16.52
N ALA A 24 -51.89 -26.79 -15.73
CA ALA A 24 -51.88 -25.43 -15.25
C ALA A 24 -50.50 -25.26 -14.61
N ALA A 25 -49.69 -24.34 -15.16
CA ALA A 25 -48.58 -23.82 -14.40
C ALA A 25 -49.20 -23.34 -13.09
N VAL A 26 -48.84 -23.97 -11.98
CA VAL A 26 -49.09 -23.45 -10.64
C VAL A 26 -48.64 -21.99 -10.71
N GLY A 27 -49.53 -21.04 -10.43
CA GLY A 27 -49.19 -19.62 -10.52
C GLY A 27 -47.92 -19.39 -9.70
N GLN A 28 -46.89 -18.79 -10.32
CA GLN A 28 -45.65 -18.48 -9.62
C GLN A 28 -46.01 -17.66 -8.36
N VAL A 29 -45.76 -18.24 -7.19
CA VAL A 29 -45.94 -17.62 -5.87
C VAL A 29 -44.76 -16.67 -5.55
N CYS A 30 -43.90 -16.42 -6.54
CA CYS A 30 -42.82 -15.45 -6.47
C CYS A 30 -43.27 -14.14 -7.16
N PRO A 31 -43.11 -12.98 -6.49
CA PRO A 31 -42.54 -12.83 -5.16
C PRO A 31 -43.63 -13.07 -4.11
N GLY A 32 -43.24 -13.67 -2.99
CA GLY A 32 -44.05 -13.74 -1.76
C GLY A 32 -44.06 -12.39 -1.03
N GLU A 33 -44.77 -12.31 0.10
CA GLU A 33 -44.81 -11.09 0.92
C GLU A 33 -43.81 -11.14 2.09
N GLU A 34 -43.45 -12.33 2.55
CA GLU A 34 -42.63 -12.55 3.74
C GLU A 34 -41.16 -12.81 3.40
N GLY A 35 -40.26 -12.54 4.35
CA GLY A 35 -38.81 -12.57 4.11
C GLY A 35 -38.27 -13.98 3.88
N CYS A 36 -37.34 -14.13 2.92
CA CYS A 36 -36.78 -15.42 2.52
C CYS A 36 -36.01 -16.17 3.63
N LEU A 37 -35.55 -15.45 4.66
CA LEU A 37 -34.79 -16.02 5.78
C LEU A 37 -35.64 -16.23 7.05
N ILE A 38 -36.97 -16.23 6.91
CA ILE A 38 -37.91 -16.42 8.03
C ILE A 38 -38.90 -17.53 7.65
N VAL A 39 -39.19 -18.43 8.59
CA VAL A 39 -40.18 -19.51 8.40
C VAL A 39 -41.59 -18.94 8.40
N HIS A 40 -42.41 -19.35 7.43
CA HIS A 40 -43.81 -18.92 7.35
C HIS A 40 -44.72 -19.88 6.59
N GLU A 41 -46.04 -19.74 6.77
CA GLU A 41 -47.04 -20.67 6.24
C GLU A 41 -47.33 -20.47 4.74
N ALA A 42 -47.07 -19.28 4.18
CA ALA A 42 -47.24 -19.03 2.74
C ALA A 42 -46.10 -19.70 1.94
N GLY A 43 -46.36 -20.11 0.70
CA GLY A 43 -45.30 -20.48 -0.24
C GLY A 43 -44.58 -19.25 -0.80
N GLY A 44 -43.35 -19.45 -1.28
CA GLY A 44 -42.49 -18.40 -1.86
C GLY A 44 -42.01 -17.35 -0.85
N CYS A 45 -41.13 -16.43 -1.26
CA CYS A 45 -40.61 -15.37 -0.40
C CYS A 45 -40.42 -14.05 -1.14
N SER A 46 -40.15 -12.97 -0.40
CA SER A 46 -40.20 -11.58 -0.89
C SER A 46 -39.16 -11.19 -1.93
N ASP A 47 -38.01 -11.86 -1.96
CA ASP A 47 -37.03 -11.67 -3.02
C ASP A 47 -37.32 -12.61 -4.20
N GLU A 48 -37.58 -12.03 -5.38
CA GLU A 48 -37.99 -12.79 -6.55
C GLU A 48 -36.95 -13.80 -7.02
N ALA A 49 -35.67 -13.41 -7.02
CA ALA A 49 -34.60 -14.25 -7.52
C ALA A 49 -34.35 -15.43 -6.58
N CYS A 50 -34.28 -15.15 -5.27
CA CYS A 50 -34.17 -16.17 -4.24
C CYS A 50 -35.38 -17.10 -4.24
N CYS A 51 -36.59 -16.53 -4.27
CA CYS A 51 -37.83 -17.30 -4.31
C CYS A 51 -37.82 -18.26 -5.49
N GLN A 52 -37.50 -17.80 -6.71
CA GLN A 52 -37.43 -18.66 -7.89
C GLN A 52 -36.36 -19.75 -7.76
N ASN A 53 -35.16 -19.42 -7.24
CA ASN A 53 -34.07 -20.38 -7.07
C ASN A 53 -34.43 -21.48 -6.08
N VAL A 54 -34.96 -21.12 -4.91
CA VAL A 54 -35.38 -22.07 -3.86
C VAL A 54 -36.55 -22.90 -4.35
N CYS A 55 -37.57 -22.28 -4.97
CA CYS A 55 -38.69 -22.98 -5.59
C CYS A 55 -38.28 -24.00 -6.67
N GLN A 56 -37.26 -23.65 -7.47
CA GLN A 56 -36.76 -24.54 -8.52
C GLN A 56 -35.98 -25.72 -7.93
N ALA A 57 -35.24 -25.48 -6.85
CA ALA A 57 -34.48 -26.51 -6.15
C ALA A 57 -35.39 -27.44 -5.33
N ASP A 58 -36.38 -26.88 -4.63
CA ASP A 58 -37.41 -27.60 -3.91
C ASP A 58 -38.81 -27.01 -4.21
N PRO A 59 -39.61 -27.70 -5.06
CA PRO A 59 -40.98 -27.28 -5.37
C PRO A 59 -41.91 -27.17 -4.16
N PHE A 60 -41.60 -27.82 -3.03
CA PHE A 60 -42.37 -27.68 -1.79
C PHE A 60 -42.33 -26.23 -1.27
N CYS A 61 -41.21 -25.54 -1.44
CA CYS A 61 -41.05 -24.15 -1.02
C CYS A 61 -41.97 -23.16 -1.76
N CYS A 62 -42.56 -23.57 -2.90
CA CYS A 62 -43.59 -22.77 -3.57
C CYS A 62 -45.00 -22.97 -2.99
N GLU A 63 -45.19 -23.98 -2.14
CA GLU A 63 -46.46 -24.28 -1.48
C GLU A 63 -46.43 -23.85 0.00
N GLU A 64 -45.30 -24.03 0.70
CA GLU A 64 -45.08 -23.68 2.11
C GLU A 64 -43.59 -23.35 2.35
N TRP A 65 -43.28 -22.29 3.12
CA TRP A 65 -41.90 -21.86 3.37
C TRP A 65 -41.41 -22.26 4.77
N ASP A 66 -41.02 -23.52 4.90
CA ASP A 66 -40.57 -24.08 6.17
C ASP A 66 -39.08 -23.82 6.48
N SER A 67 -38.57 -24.42 7.56
CA SER A 67 -37.16 -24.27 7.96
C SER A 67 -36.17 -24.79 6.93
N THR A 68 -36.54 -25.80 6.13
CA THR A 68 -35.67 -26.32 5.07
C THR A 68 -35.60 -25.36 3.88
N CYS A 69 -36.68 -24.64 3.60
CA CYS A 69 -36.68 -23.54 2.62
C CYS A 69 -35.79 -22.38 3.08
N VAL A 70 -35.84 -22.03 4.37
CA VAL A 70 -34.97 -21.00 4.97
C VAL A 70 -33.50 -21.42 4.92
N GLU A 71 -33.15 -22.66 5.31
CA GLU A 71 -31.77 -23.18 5.23
C GLU A 71 -31.24 -23.19 3.79
N LEU A 72 -32.10 -23.55 2.82
CA LEU A 72 -31.74 -23.53 1.41
C LEU A 72 -31.55 -22.10 0.90
N ALA A 73 -32.42 -21.16 1.30
CA ALA A 73 -32.29 -19.74 0.97
C ALA A 73 -31.00 -19.15 1.54
N ASP A 74 -30.74 -19.38 2.83
CA ASP A 74 -29.53 -18.93 3.52
C ASP A 74 -28.26 -19.37 2.79
N ALA A 75 -28.19 -20.64 2.40
CA ALA A 75 -27.03 -21.23 1.75
C ALA A 75 -26.86 -20.88 0.26
N THR A 76 -27.90 -20.37 -0.43
CA THR A 76 -27.86 -20.22 -1.90
C THR A 76 -28.24 -18.84 -2.43
N CYS A 77 -28.94 -18.02 -1.64
CA CYS A 77 -29.43 -16.73 -2.09
C CYS A 77 -28.45 -15.60 -1.78
N VAL A 78 -27.52 -15.40 -2.69
CA VAL A 78 -26.59 -14.25 -2.71
C VAL A 78 -27.36 -12.94 -2.86
N GLY A 79 -26.97 -11.90 -2.12
CA GLY A 79 -27.59 -10.57 -2.20
C GLY A 79 -28.70 -10.33 -1.20
N LEU A 80 -28.99 -11.31 -0.34
CA LEU A 80 -29.88 -11.14 0.78
C LEU A 80 -29.09 -10.76 2.04
N CYS A 81 -29.50 -9.68 2.70
CA CYS A 81 -29.01 -9.34 4.02
C CYS A 81 -29.34 -10.46 5.01
N GLY A 82 -28.32 -10.97 5.69
CA GLY A 82 -28.43 -12.06 6.65
C GLY A 82 -28.23 -13.45 6.07
N ALA A 83 -28.04 -13.59 4.75
CA ALA A 83 -27.80 -14.90 4.13
C ALA A 83 -26.30 -15.23 4.17
N MET A 84 -25.94 -16.43 4.64
CA MET A 84 -24.55 -16.90 4.64
C MET A 84 -23.94 -16.90 3.22
N ALA A 85 -24.76 -17.09 2.19
CA ALA A 85 -24.34 -17.03 0.79
C ALA A 85 -23.83 -15.65 0.36
N SER A 86 -24.22 -14.57 1.05
CA SER A 86 -23.77 -13.20 0.76
C SER A 86 -22.37 -12.91 1.29
N GLY A 87 -21.83 -13.75 2.18
CA GLY A 87 -20.48 -13.61 2.75
C GLY A 87 -20.40 -12.67 3.95
N GLY A 88 -19.23 -12.65 4.61
CA GLY A 88 -19.01 -11.92 5.86
C GLY A 88 -19.09 -10.40 5.73
N CYS A 89 -19.77 -9.73 6.65
CA CYS A 89 -19.95 -8.27 6.60
C CYS A 89 -18.65 -7.44 6.66
N PHE A 90 -17.58 -7.96 7.23
CA PHE A 90 -16.34 -7.22 7.46
C PHE A 90 -15.25 -7.51 6.41
N ILE A 91 -15.59 -8.31 5.40
CA ILE A 91 -14.66 -8.69 4.33
C ILE A 91 -15.28 -8.27 3.01
N ALA A 92 -14.49 -7.59 2.16
CA ALA A 92 -14.94 -7.20 0.83
C ALA A 92 -15.18 -8.45 -0.04
N GLY A 93 -16.33 -8.48 -0.72
CA GLY A 93 -16.76 -9.49 -1.67
C GLY A 93 -17.20 -8.89 -3.00
N ALA A 94 -17.34 -9.74 -4.01
CA ALA A 94 -17.88 -9.35 -5.31
C ALA A 94 -19.42 -9.41 -5.38
N THR A 95 -20.06 -9.86 -4.30
CA THR A 95 -21.49 -10.07 -4.17
C THR A 95 -22.12 -8.96 -3.34
N PRO A 96 -23.36 -8.53 -3.61
CA PRO A 96 -24.07 -7.58 -2.76
C PRO A 96 -24.47 -8.22 -1.42
N ALA A 97 -24.75 -7.36 -0.43
CA ALA A 97 -25.16 -7.71 0.94
C ALA A 97 -24.11 -8.52 1.71
N CYS A 98 -24.44 -8.86 2.97
CA CYS A 98 -23.62 -9.72 3.83
C CYS A 98 -24.48 -10.60 4.74
N ASP A 99 -23.84 -11.49 5.49
CA ASP A 99 -24.41 -12.57 6.29
C ASP A 99 -25.00 -12.17 7.65
N ASP A 100 -24.85 -10.92 8.07
CA ASP A 100 -25.55 -10.37 9.24
C ASP A 100 -26.65 -9.40 8.80
N ALA A 101 -27.91 -9.73 9.12
CA ALA A 101 -29.06 -8.96 8.67
C ALA A 101 -29.09 -7.53 9.25
N GLU A 102 -28.72 -7.34 10.52
CA GLU A 102 -28.79 -6.03 11.16
C GLU A 102 -27.65 -5.13 10.66
N CYS A 103 -26.44 -5.68 10.59
CA CYS A 103 -25.27 -5.00 10.05
C CYS A 103 -25.45 -4.64 8.58
N CYS A 104 -25.90 -5.60 7.77
CA CYS A 104 -26.17 -5.38 6.35
C CYS A 104 -27.15 -4.22 6.16
N GLN A 105 -28.29 -4.23 6.88
CA GLN A 105 -29.27 -3.15 6.77
C GLN A 105 -28.73 -1.79 7.22
N ALA A 106 -27.89 -1.75 8.25
CA ALA A 106 -27.23 -0.52 8.68
C ALA A 106 -26.32 0.05 7.58
N VAL A 107 -25.53 -0.81 6.93
CA VAL A 107 -24.65 -0.41 5.83
C VAL A 107 -25.44 -0.02 4.58
N CYS A 108 -26.52 -0.73 4.23
CA CYS A 108 -27.37 -0.37 3.09
C CYS A 108 -27.96 1.05 3.21
N VAL A 109 -28.24 1.51 4.44
CA VAL A 109 -28.74 2.87 4.70
C VAL A 109 -27.65 3.92 4.48
N ILE A 110 -26.38 3.57 4.74
CA ILE A 110 -25.22 4.45 4.51
C ILE A 110 -24.94 4.54 3.01
N ASP A 111 -24.84 3.39 2.33
CA ASP A 111 -24.62 3.30 0.90
C ASP A 111 -25.42 2.15 0.27
N PRO A 112 -26.49 2.45 -0.50
CA PRO A 112 -27.27 1.45 -1.21
C PRO A 112 -26.45 0.59 -2.18
N PHE A 113 -25.30 1.09 -2.67
CA PHE A 113 -24.39 0.32 -3.53
C PHE A 113 -24.01 -1.04 -2.91
N CYS A 114 -23.83 -1.08 -1.59
CA CYS A 114 -23.42 -2.28 -0.85
C CYS A 114 -24.43 -3.43 -0.97
N CYS A 115 -25.70 -3.11 -1.16
CA CYS A 115 -26.80 -4.10 -1.17
C CYS A 115 -27.43 -4.25 -2.56
N GLU A 116 -27.18 -3.32 -3.47
CA GLU A 116 -27.67 -3.37 -4.85
C GLU A 116 -26.62 -3.83 -5.87
N THR A 117 -25.33 -3.61 -5.59
CA THR A 117 -24.26 -3.86 -6.56
C THR A 117 -23.20 -4.84 -6.05
N ALA A 118 -22.46 -4.47 -5.00
CA ALA A 118 -21.38 -5.28 -4.47
C ALA A 118 -20.98 -4.83 -3.07
N TRP A 119 -20.58 -5.79 -2.23
CA TRP A 119 -20.02 -5.55 -0.91
C TRP A 119 -18.52 -5.27 -1.01
N ASP A 120 -18.13 -4.06 -1.42
CA ASP A 120 -16.72 -3.73 -1.63
C ASP A 120 -15.97 -3.32 -0.33
N GLY A 121 -14.74 -2.83 -0.48
CA GLY A 121 -13.91 -2.39 0.64
C GLY A 121 -14.53 -1.23 1.45
N ASN A 122 -15.32 -0.36 0.81
CA ASN A 122 -16.03 0.71 1.54
C ASN A 122 -17.20 0.13 2.34
N CYS A 123 -17.90 -0.88 1.81
CA CYS A 123 -18.96 -1.58 2.54
C CYS A 123 -18.43 -2.29 3.79
N ALA A 124 -17.32 -3.01 3.65
CA ALA A 124 -16.62 -3.62 4.78
C ALA A 124 -16.14 -2.57 5.80
N PHE A 125 -15.60 -1.43 5.34
CA PHE A 125 -15.22 -0.32 6.22
C PHE A 125 -16.42 0.28 6.98
N PHE A 126 -17.55 0.50 6.30
CA PHE A 126 -18.76 0.96 6.96
C PHE A 126 -19.26 -0.04 7.98
N ALA A 127 -19.18 -1.35 7.68
CA ALA A 127 -19.52 -2.41 8.61
C ALA A 127 -18.64 -2.37 9.87
N SER A 128 -17.32 -2.23 9.73
CA SER A 128 -16.39 -2.09 10.88
C SER A 128 -16.75 -0.95 11.83
N ASN A 129 -17.38 0.10 11.32
CA ASN A 129 -17.77 1.28 12.11
C ASN A 129 -19.21 1.23 12.63
N ALA A 130 -20.10 0.55 11.89
CA ALA A 130 -21.54 0.53 12.18
C ALA A 130 -21.99 -0.73 12.92
N CYS A 131 -21.19 -1.80 12.90
CA CYS A 131 -21.53 -3.12 13.38
C CYS A 131 -20.52 -3.60 14.44
N SER A 132 -20.92 -4.55 15.28
CA SER A 132 -20.05 -5.15 16.29
C SER A 132 -20.24 -6.66 16.30
N THR A 133 -19.13 -7.41 16.33
CA THR A 133 -19.15 -8.87 16.44
C THR A 133 -18.96 -9.36 17.88
N GLY A 134 -18.88 -8.45 18.86
CA GLY A 134 -18.42 -8.73 20.22
C GLY A 134 -16.90 -8.60 20.35
N GLY A 135 -16.33 -8.93 21.51
CA GLY A 135 -14.87 -8.92 21.72
C GLY A 135 -14.24 -10.29 21.52
N GLY A 136 -12.99 -10.32 21.05
CA GLY A 136 -12.20 -11.53 20.81
C GLY A 136 -11.06 -11.71 21.83
N GLU A 137 -10.60 -12.94 22.02
CA GLU A 137 -9.42 -13.25 22.82
C GLU A 137 -8.20 -13.38 21.89
N CYS A 138 -7.12 -12.66 22.20
CA CYS A 138 -5.86 -12.80 21.49
C CYS A 138 -5.30 -14.22 21.59
N GLY A 139 -4.75 -14.72 20.49
CA GLY A 139 -4.19 -16.07 20.43
C GLY A 139 -5.21 -17.18 20.13
N ASP A 140 -6.48 -16.85 19.89
CA ASP A 140 -7.47 -17.83 19.45
C ASP A 140 -7.17 -18.28 18.01
N PRO A 141 -6.88 -19.57 17.75
CA PRO A 141 -6.59 -20.08 16.40
C PRO A 141 -7.76 -19.92 15.41
N SER A 142 -8.97 -19.66 15.89
CA SER A 142 -10.15 -19.42 15.05
C SER A 142 -10.25 -17.97 14.56
N SER A 143 -9.49 -17.03 15.15
CA SER A 143 -9.46 -15.62 14.73
C SER A 143 -8.63 -15.38 13.46
N GLY A 144 -7.80 -16.34 13.06
CA GLY A 144 -7.02 -16.29 11.83
C GLY A 144 -5.78 -15.38 11.90
N PRO A 145 -5.04 -15.24 10.78
CA PRO A 145 -3.75 -14.54 10.75
C PRO A 145 -3.85 -13.05 11.06
N CYS A 146 -2.85 -12.52 11.75
CA CYS A 146 -2.83 -11.11 12.17
C CYS A 146 -2.57 -10.11 11.03
N ASP A 147 -2.05 -10.57 9.88
CA ASP A 147 -1.76 -9.76 8.70
C ASP A 147 -2.88 -9.84 7.64
N VAL A 148 -4.01 -10.48 7.96
CA VAL A 148 -5.15 -10.63 7.05
C VAL A 148 -6.42 -10.11 7.73
N PRO A 149 -7.27 -9.32 7.04
CA PRO A 149 -8.56 -8.91 7.58
C PRO A 149 -9.46 -10.13 7.86
N GLY A 150 -10.06 -10.17 9.04
CA GLY A 150 -10.96 -11.22 9.50
C GLY A 150 -12.39 -10.73 9.70
N SER A 151 -13.27 -11.67 10.04
CA SER A 151 -14.67 -11.40 10.40
C SER A 151 -14.93 -11.46 11.90
N THR A 152 -13.89 -11.66 12.70
CA THR A 152 -13.91 -11.69 14.17
C THR A 152 -12.90 -10.69 14.72
N PRO A 153 -13.03 -10.23 15.97
CA PRO A 153 -12.00 -9.45 16.63
C PRO A 153 -10.83 -10.34 17.04
N ALA A 154 -9.69 -9.71 17.33
CA ALA A 154 -8.42 -10.35 17.63
C ALA A 154 -7.85 -11.19 16.45
N CYS A 155 -6.66 -11.74 16.63
CA CYS A 155 -6.02 -12.65 15.69
C CYS A 155 -5.29 -13.79 16.42
N GLU A 156 -4.80 -14.77 15.67
CA GLU A 156 -4.28 -16.05 16.17
C GLU A 156 -2.92 -15.97 16.86
N ASP A 157 -2.14 -14.91 16.64
CA ASP A 157 -0.86 -14.70 17.32
C ASP A 157 -1.09 -13.82 18.55
N GLU A 158 -0.93 -14.40 19.74
CA GLU A 158 -1.20 -13.75 21.03
C GLU A 158 -0.37 -12.49 21.22
N GLU A 159 0.94 -12.55 20.95
CA GLU A 159 1.87 -11.43 21.17
C GLU A 159 1.60 -10.30 20.18
N CYS A 160 1.43 -10.63 18.90
CA CYS A 160 1.04 -9.65 17.90
C CYS A 160 -0.29 -8.99 18.25
N CYS A 161 -1.29 -9.80 18.54
CA CYS A 161 -2.62 -9.35 18.83
C CYS A 161 -2.61 -8.35 19.99
N GLU A 162 -1.93 -8.66 21.10
CA GLU A 162 -1.82 -7.76 22.25
C GLU A 162 -1.21 -6.39 21.88
N VAL A 163 -0.17 -6.38 21.05
CA VAL A 163 0.46 -5.14 20.57
C VAL A 163 -0.50 -4.32 19.71
N VAL A 164 -1.22 -4.97 18.80
CA VAL A 164 -2.22 -4.30 17.95
C VAL A 164 -3.40 -3.79 18.79
N CYS A 165 -3.93 -4.57 19.74
CA CYS A 165 -5.01 -4.14 20.64
C CYS A 165 -4.61 -2.92 21.47
N LEU A 166 -3.33 -2.83 21.87
CA LEU A 166 -2.82 -1.67 22.61
C LEU A 166 -2.78 -0.42 21.74
N SER A 167 -2.44 -0.58 20.45
CA SER A 167 -2.45 0.50 19.47
C SER A 167 -3.86 0.94 19.11
N ASP A 168 -4.74 -0.02 18.85
CA ASP A 168 -6.15 0.19 18.54
C ASP A 168 -7.03 -0.87 19.22
N PRO A 169 -7.72 -0.52 20.33
CA PRO A 169 -8.60 -1.44 21.05
C PRO A 169 -9.76 -1.99 20.20
N THR A 170 -10.16 -1.28 19.15
CA THR A 170 -11.28 -1.72 18.30
C THR A 170 -10.97 -3.01 17.54
N CYS A 171 -9.68 -3.30 17.30
CA CYS A 171 -9.24 -4.56 16.69
C CYS A 171 -9.61 -5.80 17.51
N CYS A 172 -9.82 -5.62 18.81
CA CYS A 172 -10.08 -6.71 19.76
C CYS A 172 -11.47 -6.61 20.39
N GLU A 173 -12.12 -5.45 20.27
CA GLU A 173 -13.48 -5.19 20.76
C GLU A 173 -14.56 -5.22 19.67
N VAL A 174 -14.20 -5.04 18.40
CA VAL A 174 -15.15 -4.85 17.29
C VAL A 174 -14.94 -5.87 16.18
N VAL A 175 -13.78 -5.83 15.52
CA VAL A 175 -13.39 -6.74 14.43
C VAL A 175 -11.92 -6.52 14.05
N TRP A 176 -11.25 -7.56 13.57
CA TRP A 176 -9.93 -7.47 12.97
C TRP A 176 -10.03 -7.05 11.49
N ASP A 177 -10.28 -5.78 11.21
CA ASP A 177 -10.45 -5.30 9.82
C ASP A 177 -9.12 -5.03 9.09
N PHE A 178 -9.18 -4.35 7.94
CA PHE A 178 -7.98 -4.03 7.16
C PHE A 178 -7.01 -3.07 7.85
N VAL A 179 -7.50 -2.21 8.75
CA VAL A 179 -6.63 -1.34 9.55
C VAL A 179 -5.92 -2.20 10.59
N CYS A 180 -6.66 -3.10 11.25
CA CYS A 180 -6.09 -4.05 12.20
C CYS A 180 -5.08 -5.00 11.56
N ALA A 181 -5.37 -5.51 10.37
CA ALA A 181 -4.45 -6.33 9.60
C ALA A 181 -3.21 -5.55 9.15
N ALA A 182 -3.35 -4.28 8.76
CA ALA A 182 -2.22 -3.42 8.41
C ALA A 182 -1.37 -3.04 9.64
N LEU A 183 -2.01 -2.82 10.79
CA LEU A 183 -1.34 -2.65 12.07
C LEU A 183 -0.64 -3.94 12.49
N GLY A 184 -1.28 -5.09 12.34
CA GLY A 184 -0.68 -6.41 12.54
C GLY A 184 0.52 -6.60 11.64
N GLN A 185 0.43 -6.20 10.37
CA GLN A 185 1.56 -6.21 9.46
C GLN A 185 2.70 -5.28 9.93
N THR A 186 2.37 -4.08 10.37
CA THR A 186 3.36 -3.07 10.77
C THR A 186 4.00 -3.41 12.12
N LEU A 187 3.21 -3.84 13.08
CA LEU A 187 3.61 -4.04 14.47
C LEU A 187 4.10 -5.47 14.73
N CYS A 188 3.71 -6.44 13.90
CA CYS A 188 4.03 -7.85 14.12
C CYS A 188 4.42 -8.64 12.85
N GLY A 189 4.00 -8.18 11.67
CA GLY A 189 3.93 -8.99 10.47
C GLY A 189 5.20 -8.99 9.66
N GLY A 190 6.06 -9.93 10.05
CA GLY A 190 7.14 -10.46 9.25
C GLY A 190 8.47 -9.79 9.58
N SER A 191 9.54 -10.59 9.61
CA SER A 191 10.90 -10.09 9.64
C SER A 191 11.00 -8.95 8.62
N CYS A 192 11.12 -7.71 9.06
CA CYS A 192 11.37 -6.61 8.14
C CYS A 192 12.69 -6.96 7.46
N GLN A 193 12.56 -7.33 6.18
CA GLN A 193 13.65 -7.75 5.32
C GLN A 193 13.97 -6.59 4.42
N VAL A 194 15.01 -5.85 4.75
CA VAL A 194 15.55 -4.89 3.80
C VAL A 194 16.27 -5.66 2.69
N VAL A 195 15.96 -5.31 1.45
CA VAL A 195 16.62 -5.90 0.29
C VAL A 195 17.80 -5.02 -0.09
N LEU A 196 19.00 -5.57 0.04
CA LEU A 196 20.23 -4.98 -0.50
C LEU A 196 20.51 -5.59 -1.88
N ASP A 197 20.74 -4.74 -2.86
CA ASP A 197 21.13 -5.17 -4.20
C ASP A 197 22.63 -5.46 -4.27
N ALA A 198 23.08 -6.13 -5.34
CA ALA A 198 24.51 -6.44 -5.54
C ALA A 198 25.41 -5.18 -5.63
N ALA A 199 24.83 -4.02 -5.93
CA ALA A 199 25.53 -2.75 -5.96
C ALA A 199 25.67 -2.12 -4.56
N ASP A 200 24.91 -2.57 -3.57
CA ASP A 200 24.93 -2.02 -2.22
C ASP A 200 26.11 -2.58 -1.42
N GLN A 201 26.45 -1.90 -0.32
CA GLN A 201 27.46 -2.37 0.62
C GLN A 201 26.78 -3.18 1.72
N LEU A 202 27.09 -4.48 1.76
CA LEU A 202 26.77 -5.30 2.91
C LEU A 202 27.84 -5.07 3.97
N GLU A 203 27.40 -4.91 5.21
CA GLU A 203 28.26 -4.93 6.39
C GLU A 203 29.29 -6.07 6.34
N ALA A 204 30.53 -5.76 6.70
CA ALA A 204 31.62 -6.72 6.65
C ALA A 204 31.58 -7.75 7.79
N GLU A 205 31.06 -7.34 8.95
CA GLU A 205 30.85 -8.25 10.06
C GLU A 205 29.47 -8.90 10.06
N GLY A 206 29.29 -9.89 10.92
CA GLY A 206 28.02 -10.59 11.05
C GLY A 206 27.46 -10.40 12.44
N CYS A 207 26.13 -10.51 12.55
CA CYS A 207 25.36 -10.32 13.77
C CYS A 207 26.05 -10.83 15.07
N GLY A 208 26.17 -9.93 16.04
CA GLY A 208 26.70 -10.11 17.38
C GLY A 208 28.21 -9.89 17.46
N ALA A 209 28.81 -9.28 16.46
CA ALA A 209 30.23 -8.95 16.40
C ALA A 209 30.39 -7.42 16.51
N GLU A 210 31.46 -6.98 17.15
CA GLU A 210 31.72 -5.55 17.43
C GLU A 210 33.04 -5.12 16.76
N THR A 211 33.34 -5.69 15.60
CA THR A 211 34.61 -5.48 14.88
C THR A 211 34.63 -4.16 14.14
N ASN A 212 33.47 -3.60 13.80
CA ASN A 212 33.36 -2.24 13.28
C ASN A 212 33.14 -1.19 14.38
N ASP A 213 32.78 -1.55 15.62
CA ASP A 213 32.61 -0.59 16.72
C ASP A 213 33.94 -0.11 17.32
N PRO A 214 34.38 1.16 17.10
CA PRO A 214 35.60 1.70 17.70
C PRO A 214 35.56 1.74 19.24
N CYS A 215 34.36 1.74 19.83
CA CYS A 215 34.17 1.86 21.28
C CYS A 215 34.42 0.55 22.03
N GLU A 216 34.29 -0.57 21.34
CA GLU A 216 34.67 -1.90 21.83
C GLU A 216 36.00 -2.41 21.24
N GLY A 217 36.77 -1.50 20.61
CA GLY A 217 38.12 -1.78 20.09
C GLY A 217 38.17 -2.25 18.62
N GLY A 218 37.04 -2.18 17.92
CA GLY A 218 36.91 -2.35 16.47
C GLY A 218 37.39 -1.14 15.67
N THR A 219 37.00 -1.08 14.39
CA THR A 219 37.32 0.03 13.48
C THR A 219 36.17 0.28 12.53
N ALA A 220 35.62 1.50 12.57
CA ALA A 220 34.47 1.88 11.77
C ALA A 220 34.65 1.56 10.28
N GLU A 221 33.61 0.97 9.69
CA GLU A 221 33.63 0.51 8.30
C GLU A 221 33.46 1.69 7.33
N PRO A 222 34.37 1.91 6.36
CA PRO A 222 34.23 3.02 5.42
C PRO A 222 33.05 2.81 4.46
N ILE A 223 32.26 3.85 4.24
CA ILE A 223 31.16 3.88 3.27
C ILE A 223 31.38 4.90 2.15
N VAL A 224 30.54 4.85 1.13
CA VAL A 224 30.57 5.79 0.00
C VAL A 224 29.27 6.60 -0.02
N ALA A 225 29.39 7.93 -0.05
CA ALA A 225 28.23 8.82 -0.17
C ALA A 225 27.36 8.45 -1.38
N GLY A 226 26.04 8.47 -1.19
CA GLY A 226 25.04 8.11 -2.19
C GLY A 226 24.88 6.60 -2.43
N ARG A 227 25.80 5.75 -1.94
CA ARG A 227 25.66 4.28 -2.00
C ARG A 227 24.85 3.80 -0.81
N GLN A 228 23.91 2.89 -1.03
CA GLN A 228 23.18 2.26 0.05
C GLN A 228 24.06 1.20 0.72
N PHE A 229 23.95 1.11 2.05
CA PHE A 229 24.61 0.12 2.87
C PHE A 229 23.63 -0.46 3.89
N GLY A 230 23.90 -1.65 4.38
CA GLY A 230 23.03 -2.29 5.35
C GLY A 230 23.65 -3.56 5.92
N GLY A 231 23.05 -4.03 7.00
CA GLY A 231 23.66 -5.07 7.82
C GLY A 231 22.69 -5.75 8.76
N THR A 232 23.26 -6.45 9.72
CA THR A 232 22.52 -7.22 10.72
C THR A 232 22.98 -6.81 12.09
N PHE A 233 22.04 -6.43 12.96
CA PHE A 233 22.36 -6.24 14.37
C PHE A 233 21.41 -7.03 15.29
N ARG A 234 21.75 -7.18 16.57
CA ARG A 234 20.85 -7.69 17.62
C ARG A 234 20.83 -6.83 18.88
N LEU A 235 19.69 -6.83 19.57
CA LEU A 235 19.58 -6.19 20.87
C LEU A 235 20.56 -6.81 21.91
N GLY A 236 21.33 -5.95 22.60
CA GLY A 236 22.16 -6.34 23.74
C GLY A 236 23.64 -6.62 23.46
N GLY A 237 24.18 -6.21 22.30
CA GLY A 237 25.62 -6.24 22.02
C GLY A 237 25.90 -6.46 20.55
N ASP A 238 25.51 -5.48 19.73
CA ASP A 238 25.79 -5.38 18.31
C ASP A 238 25.56 -3.92 17.90
N VAL A 239 26.64 -3.15 17.73
CA VAL A 239 26.59 -1.74 17.33
C VAL A 239 27.39 -1.54 16.06
N ASP A 240 26.68 -1.26 14.97
CA ASP A 240 27.33 -1.16 13.67
C ASP A 240 27.79 0.28 13.44
N VAL A 241 29.09 0.48 13.26
CA VAL A 241 29.67 1.81 13.08
C VAL A 241 30.30 1.95 11.69
N TYR A 242 29.80 2.92 10.94
CA TYR A 242 30.29 3.27 9.61
C TYR A 242 30.98 4.63 9.61
N ALA A 243 31.93 4.85 8.71
CA ALA A 243 32.71 6.09 8.62
C ALA A 243 32.63 6.72 7.22
N LEU A 244 32.43 8.05 7.19
CA LEU A 244 32.54 8.88 5.99
C LEU A 244 33.30 10.16 6.34
N ASP A 245 34.26 10.53 5.49
CA ASP A 245 34.96 11.80 5.64
C ASP A 245 34.19 12.91 4.92
N LEU A 246 33.50 13.77 5.69
CA LEU A 246 32.70 14.86 5.13
C LEU A 246 33.54 16.07 4.72
N THR A 247 34.80 16.15 5.15
CA THR A 247 35.68 17.31 4.82
C THR A 247 35.90 17.47 3.32
N GLY A 248 35.81 16.38 2.56
CA GLY A 248 35.97 16.40 1.11
C GLY A 248 34.75 16.87 0.33
N PHE A 249 33.61 17.10 1.00
CA PHE A 249 32.35 17.52 0.38
C PHE A 249 32.04 19.01 0.57
N ASP A 250 32.76 19.70 1.46
CA ASP A 250 32.68 21.15 1.69
C ASP A 250 33.44 21.88 0.56
N GLU A 251 32.80 22.08 -0.59
CA GLU A 251 33.40 22.75 -1.76
C GLU A 251 33.33 24.28 -1.63
N ASP A 252 32.35 24.81 -0.90
CA ASP A 252 32.18 26.24 -0.66
C ASP A 252 33.00 26.80 0.52
N LEU A 253 33.56 25.92 1.35
CA LEU A 253 34.43 26.20 2.51
C LEU A 253 33.72 26.94 3.66
N ASP A 254 32.41 26.73 3.81
CA ASP A 254 31.64 27.24 4.96
C ASP A 254 31.82 26.37 6.22
N GLY A 255 32.33 25.15 6.06
CA GLY A 255 32.60 24.19 7.13
C GLY A 255 31.40 23.32 7.51
N GLU A 256 30.31 23.37 6.75
CA GLU A 256 29.09 22.58 6.93
C GLU A 256 28.75 21.83 5.64
N VAL A 257 28.06 20.70 5.79
CA VAL A 257 27.46 19.98 4.65
C VAL A 257 26.07 19.53 5.03
N ARG A 258 25.19 19.44 4.04
CA ARG A 258 23.83 18.95 4.23
C ARG A 258 23.82 17.44 4.01
N LEU A 259 23.42 16.71 5.04
CA LEU A 259 23.13 15.28 4.92
C LEU A 259 21.66 15.10 4.59
N ARG A 260 21.40 14.23 3.61
CA ARG A 260 20.09 13.59 3.43
C ARG A 260 20.28 12.10 3.72
N ILE A 261 19.71 11.67 4.83
CA ILE A 261 19.85 10.31 5.34
C ILE A 261 18.51 9.63 5.23
N THR A 262 18.45 8.55 4.46
CA THR A 262 17.28 7.69 4.36
C THR A 262 17.58 6.38 5.06
N VAL A 263 16.73 6.00 6.02
CA VAL A 263 16.83 4.77 6.81
C VAL A 263 15.56 3.96 6.61
N GLY A 264 15.70 2.69 6.24
CA GLY A 264 14.65 1.68 6.37
C GLY A 264 15.17 0.57 7.26
N ALA A 265 14.46 0.23 8.34
CA ALA A 265 14.91 -0.79 9.29
C ALA A 265 13.75 -1.47 10.01
N ALA A 266 14.01 -2.67 10.53
CA ALA A 266 13.06 -3.41 11.34
C ALA A 266 12.75 -2.65 12.62
N ASP A 267 13.80 -2.25 13.33
CA ASP A 267 13.77 -1.29 14.43
C ASP A 267 15.20 -0.84 14.70
N ALA A 268 15.59 0.32 14.15
CA ALA A 268 16.94 0.85 14.28
C ALA A 268 16.93 2.35 14.55
N MET A 269 17.94 2.81 15.26
CA MET A 269 18.31 4.22 15.34
C MET A 269 19.70 4.42 14.73
N LEU A 270 19.81 5.36 13.81
CA LEU A 270 21.08 5.88 13.31
C LEU A 270 21.43 7.16 14.06
N ALA A 271 22.64 7.23 14.62
CA ALA A 271 23.22 8.44 15.20
C ALA A 271 24.39 8.94 14.35
N VAL A 272 24.38 10.22 14.02
CA VAL A 272 25.48 10.93 13.36
C VAL A 272 26.36 11.55 14.42
N ARG A 273 27.66 11.24 14.46
CA ARG A 273 28.60 11.83 15.41
C ARG A 273 29.97 12.11 14.77
N GLY A 274 30.73 13.02 15.36
CA GLY A 274 32.17 13.09 15.06
C GLY A 274 32.90 11.85 15.59
N GLY A 275 34.14 11.61 15.15
CA GLY A 275 34.93 10.48 15.65
C GLY A 275 35.12 10.50 17.17
N GLY A 276 34.70 9.44 17.86
CA GLY A 276 34.83 9.28 19.31
C GLY A 276 33.59 8.69 20.01
N CYS A 277 33.82 8.06 21.17
CA CYS A 277 32.80 7.24 21.86
C CYS A 277 31.93 7.96 22.89
N ASP A 278 32.42 9.09 23.42
CA ASP A 278 31.72 9.88 24.46
C ASP A 278 31.22 11.22 23.89
N LEU A 279 30.71 11.20 22.66
CA LEU A 279 30.20 12.39 21.98
C LEU A 279 28.68 12.33 21.87
N ASP A 280 28.02 13.44 22.20
CA ASP A 280 26.60 13.60 21.91
C ASP A 280 26.37 13.53 20.39
N PRO A 281 25.31 12.84 19.92
CA PRO A 281 25.02 12.78 18.51
C PRO A 281 24.66 14.16 17.97
N ILE A 282 25.20 14.50 16.80
CA ILE A 282 24.89 15.72 16.05
C ILE A 282 23.43 15.64 15.56
N ALA A 283 23.04 14.47 15.07
CA ALA A 283 21.67 14.20 14.64
C ALA A 283 21.33 12.72 14.80
N THR A 284 20.04 12.41 14.89
CA THR A 284 19.54 11.04 14.99
C THR A 284 18.33 10.83 14.09
N VAL A 285 18.21 9.64 13.52
CA VAL A 285 17.06 9.24 12.71
C VAL A 285 16.78 7.77 12.94
N GLY A 286 15.51 7.45 13.24
CA GLY A 286 15.05 6.10 13.50
C GLY A 286 14.09 5.62 12.43
N SER A 287 14.06 4.32 12.23
CA SER A 287 13.10 3.62 11.39
C SER A 287 12.66 2.34 12.08
N MET A 288 11.36 2.04 11.96
CA MET A 288 10.77 0.81 12.44
C MET A 288 9.89 0.23 11.33
N SER A 289 9.68 -1.08 11.38
CA SER A 289 8.75 -1.79 10.49
C SER A 289 9.06 -1.60 9.00
N CYS A 290 10.34 -1.49 8.64
CA CYS A 290 10.82 -1.22 7.27
C CYS A 290 10.30 0.10 6.67
N GLN A 291 9.73 1.00 7.48
CA GLN A 291 9.26 2.28 6.97
C GLN A 291 10.44 3.19 6.68
N SER A 292 10.49 3.75 5.48
CA SER A 292 11.55 4.67 5.11
C SER A 292 11.37 6.00 5.86
N SER A 293 12.30 6.30 6.76
CA SER A 293 12.43 7.59 7.42
C SER A 293 13.54 8.39 6.75
N THR A 294 13.31 9.68 6.48
CA THR A 294 14.35 10.56 5.96
C THR A 294 14.61 11.72 6.90
N LEU A 295 15.90 11.98 7.17
CA LEU A 295 16.39 13.15 7.88
C LEU A 295 17.20 14.02 6.92
N ILE A 296 16.88 15.31 6.89
CA ILE A 296 17.65 16.33 6.17
C ILE A 296 18.16 17.33 7.20
N THR A 297 19.47 17.48 7.30
CA THR A 297 20.06 18.40 8.28
C THR A 297 21.47 18.82 7.88
N CYS A 298 21.88 19.99 8.35
CA CYS A 298 23.24 20.48 8.20
C CYS A 298 24.10 20.01 9.37
N VAL A 299 25.29 19.52 9.03
CA VAL A 299 26.27 19.02 10.00
C VAL A 299 27.64 19.62 9.69
N PRO A 300 28.54 19.70 10.67
CA PRO A 300 29.92 20.10 10.42
C PRO A 300 30.62 19.16 9.42
N ALA A 301 31.39 19.73 8.49
CA ALA A 301 32.19 19.00 7.52
C ALA A 301 33.46 18.41 8.17
N ILE A 302 33.30 17.33 8.93
CA ILE A 302 34.37 16.64 9.66
C ILE A 302 34.39 15.14 9.33
N PRO A 303 35.43 14.39 9.72
CA PRO A 303 35.35 12.93 9.74
C PRO A 303 34.22 12.47 10.68
N THR A 304 33.25 11.75 10.12
CA THR A 304 31.98 11.42 10.77
C THR A 304 31.80 9.92 10.87
N GLU A 305 31.31 9.48 12.03
CA GLU A 305 30.84 8.13 12.27
C GLU A 305 29.30 8.09 12.29
N PHE A 306 28.74 7.06 11.68
CA PHE A 306 27.32 6.75 11.65
C PHE A 306 27.12 5.46 12.45
N VAL A 307 26.47 5.60 13.61
CA VAL A 307 26.29 4.52 14.58
C VAL A 307 24.87 3.99 14.45
N VAL A 308 24.73 2.74 14.02
CA VAL A 308 23.44 2.04 13.97
C VAL A 308 23.27 1.28 15.27
N THR A 309 22.12 1.45 15.92
CA THR A 309 21.80 0.74 17.16
C THR A 309 20.42 0.10 17.07
N PRO A 310 20.23 -1.10 17.66
CA PRO A 310 18.92 -1.74 17.73
C PRO A 310 17.94 -0.92 18.57
N GLY A 311 16.70 -0.81 18.08
CA GLY A 311 15.58 -0.42 18.92
C GLY A 311 15.06 -1.56 19.81
N PRO A 312 14.09 -1.30 20.68
CA PRO A 312 13.62 -2.27 21.67
C PRO A 312 12.97 -3.54 21.10
N THR A 313 12.52 -3.49 19.84
CA THR A 313 11.86 -4.60 19.14
C THR A 313 12.78 -5.28 18.12
N ALA A 314 14.05 -4.89 18.07
CA ALA A 314 15.05 -5.50 17.20
C ALA A 314 15.43 -6.92 17.65
N PHE A 315 14.89 -7.93 16.97
CA PHE A 315 15.21 -9.33 17.21
C PHE A 315 15.52 -10.07 15.90
N GLY A 316 16.51 -10.98 15.94
CA GLY A 316 16.88 -11.85 14.81
C GLY A 316 18.22 -11.49 14.16
N CYS A 317 18.87 -12.50 13.56
CA CYS A 317 20.21 -12.37 12.92
C CYS A 317 20.28 -13.04 11.53
N GLU A 318 19.14 -13.44 10.95
CA GLU A 318 19.16 -14.33 9.77
C GLU A 318 19.26 -13.58 8.44
N GLN A 319 18.98 -12.27 8.40
CA GLN A 319 18.99 -11.45 7.18
C GLN A 319 19.10 -9.94 7.48
N PRO A 320 19.41 -9.11 6.46
CA PRO A 320 19.09 -7.69 6.33
C PRO A 320 18.14 -7.01 7.33
N VAL A 321 18.55 -6.39 8.44
CA VAL A 321 17.56 -5.71 9.33
C VAL A 321 17.52 -4.19 9.15
N TYR A 322 18.48 -3.59 8.45
CA TYR A 322 18.45 -2.20 8.04
C TYR A 322 19.14 -1.95 6.70
N ALA A 323 18.67 -0.93 5.98
CA ALA A 323 19.28 -0.36 4.79
C ALA A 323 19.25 1.17 4.89
N ILE A 324 20.41 1.78 4.66
CA ILE A 324 20.64 3.21 4.85
C ILE A 324 21.31 3.78 3.61
N ARG A 325 20.91 4.98 3.22
CA ARG A 325 21.58 5.79 2.21
C ARG A 325 21.90 7.16 2.78
N ILE A 326 23.14 7.60 2.58
CA ILE A 326 23.61 8.92 3.03
C ILE A 326 24.04 9.69 1.80
N GLU A 327 23.23 10.66 1.38
CA GLU A 327 23.59 11.64 0.36
C GLU A 327 24.19 12.87 1.04
N VAL A 328 25.25 13.42 0.45
CA VAL A 328 25.94 14.62 0.96
C VAL A 328 25.79 15.71 -0.10
N ILE A 329 25.26 16.85 0.32
CA ILE A 329 24.96 18.00 -0.52
C ILE A 329 25.71 19.20 0.06
N ASP A 330 26.53 19.85 -0.75
CA ASP A 330 27.31 21.03 -0.37
C ASP A 330 26.46 22.31 -0.45
N PHE A 331 25.48 22.44 0.45
CA PHE A 331 24.66 23.64 0.57
C PHE A 331 23.90 23.67 1.90
N CYS A 332 24.34 24.52 2.84
CA CYS A 332 23.71 24.66 4.15
C CYS A 332 23.00 25.99 4.42
N ASP A 333 23.13 26.93 3.48
CA ASP A 333 22.47 28.22 3.52
C ASP A 333 20.94 28.16 3.33
N GLU A 334 20.30 29.32 3.56
CA GLU A 334 18.89 29.55 3.24
C GLU A 334 18.59 29.21 1.77
N PRO A 335 17.57 28.38 1.47
CA PRO A 335 17.26 27.95 0.11
C PRO A 335 17.18 29.09 -0.91
N CYS A 336 16.53 30.19 -0.53
CA CYS A 336 16.36 31.35 -1.42
C CYS A 336 17.56 32.31 -1.47
N GLY A 337 18.73 31.85 -1.02
CA GLY A 337 20.04 32.44 -1.30
C GLY A 337 20.94 31.56 -2.17
N ASN A 338 20.43 30.42 -2.65
CA ASN A 338 21.20 29.47 -3.45
C ASN A 338 21.72 30.12 -4.74
N PRO A 339 23.01 29.99 -5.12
CA PRO A 339 23.54 30.60 -6.34
C PRO A 339 23.07 29.95 -7.65
N SER A 340 22.30 28.86 -7.57
CA SER A 340 21.83 28.09 -8.73
C SER A 340 20.59 28.69 -9.39
N GLY A 341 20.51 28.65 -10.72
CA GLY A 341 19.48 29.36 -11.49
C GLY A 341 18.07 28.78 -11.37
N CYS A 342 17.05 29.62 -11.14
CA CYS A 342 15.65 29.19 -10.95
C CYS A 342 15.01 28.42 -12.13
N LEU A 343 15.55 28.52 -13.33
CA LEU A 343 15.04 27.88 -14.55
C LEU A 343 15.86 26.65 -14.98
N VAL A 344 16.75 26.16 -14.11
CA VAL A 344 17.58 24.99 -14.36
C VAL A 344 17.42 24.02 -13.19
N PRO A 345 17.11 22.73 -13.41
CA PRO A 345 17.04 21.78 -12.31
C PRO A 345 18.41 21.54 -11.68
N HIS A 346 18.46 21.40 -10.36
CA HIS A 346 19.68 21.09 -9.61
C HIS A 346 19.36 20.38 -8.28
N GLU A 347 20.37 19.75 -7.67
CA GLU A 347 20.19 18.85 -6.52
C GLU A 347 20.04 19.59 -5.18
N THR A 348 20.48 20.86 -5.13
CA THR A 348 20.32 21.72 -3.96
C THR A 348 18.92 22.38 -3.96
N PRO A 349 18.37 22.73 -2.79
CA PRO A 349 17.09 23.42 -2.71
C PRO A 349 17.18 24.92 -2.97
N GLY A 350 16.04 25.49 -3.38
CA GLY A 350 15.88 26.91 -3.69
C GLY A 350 16.61 27.36 -4.96
N CYS A 351 16.73 28.67 -5.19
CA CYS A 351 17.40 29.21 -6.38
C CYS A 351 17.88 30.66 -6.18
N ASP A 352 18.52 31.22 -7.21
CA ASP A 352 19.27 32.49 -7.23
C ASP A 352 18.43 33.77 -7.21
N ASP A 353 17.13 33.69 -7.51
CA ASP A 353 16.19 34.80 -7.33
C ASP A 353 15.35 34.57 -6.06
N PRO A 354 15.61 35.32 -4.97
CA PRO A 354 14.91 35.12 -3.71
C PRO A 354 13.40 35.36 -3.80
N THR A 355 12.97 36.29 -4.67
CA THR A 355 11.53 36.60 -4.82
C THR A 355 10.82 35.48 -5.58
N CYS A 356 11.48 34.94 -6.61
CA CYS A 356 10.96 33.80 -7.34
C CYS A 356 10.96 32.54 -6.47
N CYS A 357 12.08 32.25 -5.81
CA CYS A 357 12.24 31.14 -4.89
C CYS A 357 11.15 31.16 -3.82
N ASP A 358 10.97 32.28 -3.10
CA ASP A 358 9.94 32.42 -2.06
C ASP A 358 8.53 32.10 -2.55
N LEU A 359 8.24 32.41 -3.82
CA LEU A 359 6.94 32.14 -4.43
C LEU A 359 6.79 30.64 -4.74
N VAL A 360 7.82 30.02 -5.31
CA VAL A 360 7.83 28.59 -5.63
C VAL A 360 7.81 27.74 -4.36
N CYS A 361 8.61 28.07 -3.34
CA CYS A 361 8.60 27.37 -2.04
C CYS A 361 7.21 27.39 -1.38
N LYS A 362 6.44 28.47 -1.56
CA LYS A 362 5.07 28.58 -1.01
C LYS A 362 4.07 27.71 -1.77
N ILE A 363 4.32 27.46 -3.06
CA ILE A 363 3.49 26.60 -3.88
C ILE A 363 3.82 25.14 -3.60
N ASP A 364 5.11 24.83 -3.56
CA ASP A 364 5.65 23.50 -3.27
C ASP A 364 6.87 23.61 -2.33
N PRO A 365 6.69 23.33 -1.03
CA PRO A 365 7.78 23.34 -0.06
C PRO A 365 8.95 22.41 -0.43
N LEU A 366 8.70 21.33 -1.19
CA LEU A 366 9.75 20.37 -1.57
C LEU A 366 10.85 21.00 -2.42
N CYS A 367 10.54 22.06 -3.18
CA CYS A 367 11.54 22.82 -3.93
C CYS A 367 12.62 23.46 -3.04
N CYS A 368 12.31 23.67 -1.76
CA CYS A 368 13.16 24.38 -0.80
C CYS A 368 13.58 23.48 0.37
N GLU A 369 13.00 22.30 0.49
CA GLU A 369 13.38 21.27 1.47
C GLU A 369 14.22 20.15 0.85
N TRP A 370 13.93 19.76 -0.39
CA TRP A 370 14.52 18.59 -1.02
C TRP A 370 15.52 18.94 -2.11
N ALA A 371 15.04 19.37 -3.28
CA ALA A 371 15.84 19.70 -4.45
C ALA A 371 15.05 20.62 -5.38
N TRP A 372 15.73 21.39 -6.22
CA TRP A 372 15.10 22.21 -7.24
C TRP A 372 14.94 21.40 -8.55
N ASP A 373 13.86 20.65 -8.68
CA ASP A 373 13.63 19.75 -9.82
C ASP A 373 12.94 20.42 -11.03
N SER A 374 12.56 19.62 -12.04
CA SER A 374 11.84 20.12 -13.22
C SER A 374 10.49 20.74 -12.87
N PHE A 375 9.76 20.23 -11.87
CA PHE A 375 8.50 20.84 -11.45
C PHE A 375 8.74 22.21 -10.80
N CYS A 376 9.80 22.34 -10.01
CA CYS A 376 10.22 23.63 -9.45
C CYS A 376 10.55 24.64 -10.55
N THR A 377 11.29 24.22 -11.59
CA THR A 377 11.60 25.12 -12.73
C THR A 377 10.38 25.50 -13.57
N VAL A 378 9.43 24.58 -13.80
CA VAL A 378 8.18 24.86 -14.51
C VAL A 378 7.30 25.81 -13.69
N SER A 379 7.25 25.61 -12.37
CA SER A 379 6.60 26.53 -11.44
C SER A 379 7.25 27.92 -11.49
N ALA A 380 8.58 27.99 -11.48
CA ALA A 380 9.32 29.24 -11.59
C ALA A 380 9.06 29.95 -12.93
N ALA A 381 9.12 29.25 -14.06
CA ALA A 381 8.83 29.83 -15.37
C ALA A 381 7.41 30.42 -15.44
N THR A 382 6.44 29.70 -14.88
CA THR A 382 5.03 30.12 -14.86
C THR A 382 4.80 31.35 -13.97
N ASN A 383 5.43 31.38 -12.80
CA ASN A 383 5.11 32.35 -11.76
C ASN A 383 6.06 33.55 -11.72
N CYS A 384 7.29 33.40 -12.20
CA CYS A 384 8.35 34.41 -12.18
C CYS A 384 8.73 34.90 -13.59
N GLY A 385 8.35 34.16 -14.62
CA GLY A 385 8.69 34.44 -16.01
C GLY A 385 9.98 33.78 -16.46
N GLY A 386 10.13 33.67 -17.79
CA GLY A 386 11.18 32.90 -18.44
C GLY A 386 10.60 31.72 -19.20
N ASP A 387 11.46 31.04 -19.95
CA ASP A 387 11.10 29.81 -20.63
C ASP A 387 11.45 28.62 -19.72
N PRO A 388 10.54 27.64 -19.50
CA PRO A 388 10.87 26.43 -18.77
C PRO A 388 11.96 25.63 -19.52
N PRO A 389 12.58 24.63 -18.87
CA PRO A 389 13.55 23.80 -19.56
C PRO A 389 12.95 23.16 -20.83
N PRO A 390 13.74 22.99 -21.90
CA PRO A 390 13.23 22.41 -23.13
C PRO A 390 12.66 21.01 -22.90
N ASN A 391 11.54 20.70 -23.55
CA ASN A 391 10.82 19.41 -23.45
C ASN A 391 10.06 19.20 -22.12
N ASP A 392 9.87 20.25 -21.32
CA ASP A 392 9.11 20.15 -20.07
C ASP A 392 7.65 20.60 -20.22
N LEU A 393 7.23 21.09 -21.39
CA LEU A 393 5.83 21.37 -21.73
C LEU A 393 5.32 20.38 -22.79
N CYS A 394 4.02 20.10 -22.75
CA CYS A 394 3.39 19.29 -23.80
C CYS A 394 3.52 19.92 -25.20
N ASN A 395 3.62 21.25 -25.26
CA ASN A 395 3.70 21.98 -26.53
C ASN A 395 5.12 22.06 -27.12
N ASP A 396 6.15 21.76 -26.33
CA ASP A 396 7.55 21.74 -26.77
C ASP A 396 8.19 20.34 -26.65
N ALA A 397 7.34 19.31 -26.52
CA ALA A 397 7.75 17.93 -26.50
C ALA A 397 8.59 17.58 -27.75
N ILE A 398 9.73 16.94 -27.52
CA ILE A 398 10.63 16.48 -28.56
C ILE A 398 9.97 15.30 -29.29
N GLU A 399 9.78 15.45 -30.60
CA GLU A 399 9.30 14.35 -31.44
C GLU A 399 10.35 13.23 -31.51
N LEU A 400 9.97 12.05 -31.01
CA LEU A 400 10.75 10.83 -31.19
C LEU A 400 10.48 10.30 -32.60
N GLY A 401 11.48 10.35 -33.48
CA GLY A 401 11.40 9.76 -34.81
C GLY A 401 11.20 8.24 -34.77
N PRO A 402 10.85 7.60 -35.90
CA PRO A 402 10.58 6.16 -35.98
C PRO A 402 11.78 5.25 -35.64
N GLU A 403 13.00 5.81 -35.59
CA GLU A 403 14.23 5.11 -35.17
C GLU A 403 14.60 5.39 -33.70
N GLY A 404 13.75 6.10 -32.94
CA GLY A 404 14.11 6.69 -31.65
C GLY A 404 15.05 7.90 -31.82
N ILE A 405 15.56 8.43 -30.70
CA ILE A 405 16.64 9.43 -30.73
C ILE A 405 17.88 8.76 -31.32
N ALA A 406 18.48 9.33 -32.36
CA ALA A 406 19.74 8.85 -32.94
C ALA A 406 20.89 8.99 -31.92
N VAL A 407 21.03 8.00 -31.06
CA VAL A 407 22.07 7.91 -30.04
C VAL A 407 23.32 7.33 -30.66
N ASN A 408 24.18 8.19 -31.22
CA ASN A 408 25.58 7.82 -31.37
C ASN A 408 26.30 8.13 -30.05
N GLU A 409 27.33 7.37 -29.68
CA GLU A 409 28.02 7.54 -28.38
C GLU A 409 28.64 8.95 -28.16
N ARG A 410 28.72 9.76 -29.23
CA ARG A 410 29.09 11.19 -29.14
C ARG A 410 27.93 12.09 -28.73
N SER A 411 26.68 11.73 -29.04
CA SER A 411 25.49 12.52 -28.74
C SER A 411 25.07 12.42 -27.28
N TRP A 412 25.25 11.28 -26.62
CA TRP A 412 25.04 11.15 -25.16
C TRP A 412 25.95 12.10 -24.39
N ASN A 413 27.26 12.02 -24.63
CA ASN A 413 28.22 12.91 -23.98
C ASN A 413 28.01 14.40 -24.33
N GLN A 414 27.53 14.74 -25.53
CA GLN A 414 27.21 16.14 -25.87
C GLN A 414 25.90 16.64 -25.24
N TRP A 415 24.91 15.76 -25.06
CA TRP A 415 23.63 16.11 -24.44
C TRP A 415 23.80 16.33 -22.93
N PHE A 416 24.57 15.46 -22.26
CA PHE A 416 24.91 15.65 -20.83
C PHE A 416 25.93 16.77 -20.59
N ARG A 417 26.84 17.08 -21.53
CA ARG A 417 27.76 18.23 -21.39
C ARG A 417 27.09 19.60 -21.59
N ASN A 418 25.93 19.64 -22.27
CA ASN A 418 25.15 20.87 -22.45
C ASN A 418 24.07 21.05 -21.37
N ARG A 419 23.85 20.06 -20.50
CA ARG A 419 23.24 20.27 -19.19
C ARG A 419 24.36 20.69 -18.24
N SER A 420 24.36 21.96 -17.84
CA SER A 420 25.12 22.39 -16.67
C SER A 420 24.44 21.83 -15.41
N GLY A 421 24.72 20.55 -15.13
CA GLY A 421 24.40 19.81 -13.91
C GLY A 421 25.32 18.58 -13.82
N PRO A 422 25.77 18.13 -12.63
CA PRO A 422 26.86 17.17 -12.53
C PRO A 422 26.45 15.80 -13.05
N ALA A 423 27.24 15.27 -13.98
CA ALA A 423 27.18 13.88 -14.37
C ALA A 423 27.85 13.03 -13.29
N HIS A 424 27.11 12.11 -12.65
CA HIS A 424 27.76 11.00 -11.96
C HIS A 424 28.56 10.16 -12.95
N SER A 425 29.83 10.03 -12.63
CA SER A 425 30.81 9.17 -13.28
C SER A 425 30.47 7.69 -13.06
N ALA A 426 29.69 7.10 -13.96
CA ALA A 426 29.73 5.66 -14.20
C ALA A 426 30.95 5.35 -15.08
N ALA A 427 32.11 5.17 -14.46
CA ALA A 427 33.27 4.59 -15.12
C ALA A 427 33.00 3.11 -15.38
N ALA A 428 32.55 2.78 -16.60
CA ALA A 428 32.61 1.42 -17.11
C ALA A 428 34.08 1.07 -17.43
N ALA A 429 34.76 0.47 -16.46
CA ALA A 429 35.96 -0.32 -16.71
C ALA A 429 35.51 -1.76 -17.02
N LEU A 430 35.54 -2.13 -18.30
CA LEU A 430 35.60 -3.52 -18.75
C LEU A 430 36.70 -3.60 -19.80
N ASP A 431 37.85 -4.14 -19.37
CA ASP A 431 38.76 -4.91 -20.22
C ASP A 431 38.34 -6.39 -20.16
#